data_AF-A0A858BRP7-F1
#
_entry.id   AF-A0A858BRP7-F1
#
_cell.length_a   1.000
_cell.length_b   1.000
_cell.length_c   1.000
_cell.angle_alpha   90.00
_cell.angle_beta   90.00
_cell.angle_gamma   90.00
#
_symmetry.space_group_name_H-M   'P 1'
#
loop_
_entity.id
_entity.type
_entity.pdbx_description
1 polymer ?
#
loop_
_entity_poly.entity_id
_entity_poly.type
_entity_poly.pdbx_seq_one_letter_code
_entity_poly.pdbx_strand_id
1 'polypeptide(L)' 'MIEIISLEQIMVDYALTRRQATKYLNKKGCPVLPRFKNQPYKVVRHKWEEWLESQRR' A
#
# COMPACT_ATOMS: atom_id res chain seq x y z
N MET A 1 -4.42 16.40 6.53
CA MET A 1 -5.56 15.77 5.83
C MET A 1 -5.25 14.29 5.67
N ILE A 2 -6.20 13.38 5.91
CA ILE A 2 -5.95 11.94 5.75
C ILE A 2 -6.10 11.61 4.26
N GLU A 3 -5.00 11.28 3.60
CA GLU A 3 -5.00 10.89 2.18
C GLU A 3 -5.02 9.35 2.06
N ILE A 4 -6.04 8.81 1.41
CA ILE A 4 -6.20 7.38 1.15
C ILE A 4 -5.87 7.12 -0.32
N ILE A 5 -4.93 6.22 -0.58
CA ILE A 5 -4.50 5.85 -1.92
C ILE A 5 -4.87 4.40 -2.24
N SER A 6 -5.20 4.14 -3.50
CA SER A 6 -5.56 2.82 -4.02
C SER A 6 -4.33 2.04 -4.48
N LEU A 7 -4.50 0.75 -4.78
CA LEU A 7 -3.45 -0.05 -5.46
C LEU A 7 -2.94 0.61 -6.75
N GLU A 8 -3.83 1.17 -7.57
CA GLU A 8 -3.46 1.80 -8.83
C GLU A 8 -2.62 3.05 -8.58
N GLN A 9 -3.03 3.87 -7.61
CA GLN A 9 -2.27 5.04 -7.19
C GLN A 9 -0.88 4.66 -6.68
N ILE A 10 -0.77 3.60 -5.88
CA ILE A 10 0.53 3.07 -5.40
C ILE A 10 1.42 2.62 -6.57
N MET A 11 0.83 1.97 -7.58
CA MET A 11 1.58 1.53 -8.75
C MET A 11 2.15 2.71 -9.54
N VAL A 12 1.35 3.77 -9.73
CA VAL A 12 1.75 4.98 -10.45
C VAL A 12 2.77 5.78 -9.65
N ASP A 13 2.44 6.15 -8.41
CA ASP A 13 3.24 7.07 -7.60
C ASP A 13 4.63 6.51 -7.24
N TYR A 14 4.71 5.20 -7.01
CA TYR A 14 5.95 4.53 -6.59
C TYR A 14 6.59 3.68 -7.71
N ALA A 15 6.11 3.82 -8.95
CA ALA A 15 6.59 3.09 -10.12
C ALA A 15 6.68 1.56 -9.90
N LEU A 16 5.66 0.98 -9.26
CA LEU A 16 5.61 -0.44 -8.92
C LEU A 16 4.76 -1.21 -9.91
N THR A 17 5.23 -2.41 -10.29
CA THR A 17 4.37 -3.38 -10.97
C THR A 17 3.25 -3.85 -10.03
N ARG A 18 2.12 -4.28 -10.61
CA ARG A 18 1.00 -4.85 -9.84
C ARG A 18 1.47 -5.99 -8.92
N ARG A 19 2.39 -6.83 -9.39
CA ARG A 19 2.98 -7.94 -8.62
C ARG A 19 3.75 -7.43 -7.40
N GLN A 20 4.61 -6.42 -7.56
CA GLN A 20 5.38 -5.83 -6.46
C GLN A 20 4.47 -5.13 -5.45
N ALA A 21 3.55 -4.29 -5.92
CA ALA A 21 2.60 -3.59 -5.05
C ALA A 21 1.76 -4.58 -4.24
N THR A 22 1.22 -5.62 -4.88
CA THR A 22 0.46 -6.67 -4.19
C THR A 22 1.31 -7.46 -3.20
N LYS A 23 2.59 -7.72 -3.52
CA LYS A 23 3.52 -8.37 -2.58
C LYS A 23 3.72 -7.53 -1.32
N TYR A 24 3.89 -6.21 -1.46
CA TYR A 24 4.02 -5.31 -0.31
C TYR A 24 2.73 -5.22 0.50
N LEU A 25 1.58 -5.06 -0.16
CA LEU A 25 0.28 -4.94 0.49
C LEU A 25 -0.14 -6.21 1.24
N ASN A 26 0.35 -7.38 0.82
CA ASN A 26 0.14 -8.63 1.55
C ASN A 26 1.20 -8.91 2.62
N LYS A 27 2.24 -8.07 2.73
CA LYS A 27 3.29 -8.26 3.74
C LYS A 27 2.74 -7.92 5.12
N LYS A 28 3.06 -8.76 6.11
CA LYS A 28 2.65 -8.55 7.51
C LYS A 28 3.12 -7.17 7.99
N GLY A 29 2.21 -6.44 8.64
CA GLY A 29 2.48 -5.10 9.17
C GLY A 29 2.27 -3.96 8.16
N CYS A 30 1.98 -4.26 6.88
CA CYS A 30 1.60 -3.23 5.93
C CYS A 30 0.28 -2.55 6.36
N PRO A 31 0.17 -1.21 6.31
CA PRO A 31 -0.99 -0.46 6.81
C PRO A 31 -2.18 -0.47 5.82
N VAL A 32 -2.60 -1.67 5.43
CA VAL A 32 -3.77 -1.89 4.57
C VAL A 32 -5.04 -1.68 5.38
N LEU A 33 -5.96 -0.90 4.82
CA LEU A 33 -7.28 -0.69 5.41
C LEU A 33 -8.12 -1.98 5.33
N PRO A 34 -9.02 -2.23 6.30
CA PRO A 34 -9.94 -3.36 6.24
C PRO A 34 -10.70 -3.41 4.91
N ARG A 35 -10.78 -4.61 4.33
CA ARG A 35 -11.45 -4.85 3.05
C ARG A 35 -12.13 -6.20 3.04
N PHE A 36 -13.20 -6.33 2.26
CA PHE A 36 -13.83 -7.61 1.99
C PHE A 36 -13.06 -8.41 0.92
N LYS A 37 -13.40 -9.70 0.77
CA LYS A 37 -12.90 -10.52 -0.32
C LYS A 37 -13.23 -9.84 -1.66
N ASN A 38 -12.27 -9.81 -2.57
CA ASN A 38 -12.33 -9.12 -3.88
C ASN A 38 -12.41 -7.58 -3.87
N GLN A 39 -12.42 -6.91 -2.71
CA GLN A 39 -12.29 -5.45 -2.70
C GLN A 39 -10.86 -5.01 -3.00
N PRO A 40 -10.66 -3.88 -3.70
CA PRO A 40 -9.34 -3.34 -4.00
C PRO A 40 -8.61 -2.90 -2.73
N TYR A 41 -7.28 -2.96 -2.75
CA TYR A 41 -6.46 -2.48 -1.64
C TYR A 41 -6.54 -0.95 -1.53
N LYS A 42 -6.56 -0.48 -0.29
CA LYS A 42 -6.43 0.93 0.08
C LYS A 42 -5.49 1.05 1.28
N VAL A 43 -4.69 2.10 1.30
CA VAL A 43 -3.80 2.44 2.42
C VAL A 43 -3.90 3.93 2.71
N VAL A 44 -3.55 4.34 3.92
CA VAL A 44 -3.33 5.75 4.22
C VAL A 44 -1.90 6.11 3.79
N ARG A 45 -1.72 7.15 2.95
CA ARG A 45 -0.43 7.45 2.30
C ARG A 45 0.72 7.60 3.31
N HIS A 46 0.57 8.45 4.34
CA HIS A 46 1.65 8.67 5.31
C HIS A 46 2.09 7.38 6.01
N LYS A 47 1.15 6.52 6.43
CA LYS A 47 1.48 5.24 7.08
C LYS A 47 2.20 4.30 6.13
N TRP A 48 1.79 4.29 4.85
CA TRP A 48 2.42 3.48 3.82
C TRP A 48 3.87 3.90 3.59
N GLU A 49 4.14 5.20 3.55
CA GLU A 49 5.49 5.76 3.40
C GLU A 49 6.38 5.44 4.61
N GLU A 50 5.88 5.67 5.83
CA GLU A 50 6.57 5.30 7.08
C GLU A 50 6.92 3.80 7.10
N TRP A 51 5.98 2.95 6.70
CA TRP A 51 6.21 1.51 6.62
C TRP A 51 7.24 1.15 5.55
N LEU A 52 7.18 1.76 4.35
CA LEU A 52 8.15 1.54 3.28
C LEU A 52 9.57 1.92 3.71
N GLU A 53 9.74 3.04 4.39
CA GLU A 53 11.02 3.44 4.97
C GLU A 53 11.53 2.41 5.97
N SER A 54 10.63 1.86 6.79
CA SER A 54 10.97 0.80 7.75
C SER A 54 11.38 -0.51 7.08
N GLN A 55 11.02 -0.76 5.82
CA GLN A 55 11.43 -1.97 5.08
C GLN A 55 12.83 -1.86 4.46
N ARG A 56 13.39 -0.64 4.36
CA ARG A 56 14.73 -0.40 3.80
C ARG A 56 15.84 -0.58 4.84
N ARG A 57 15.48 -0.54 6.13
CA ARG A 57 16.38 -0.83 7.26
C ARG A 57 16.45 -2.34 7.51
#